data_AF-A0A0F9RU24-F1
#
_entry.id   AF-A0A0F9RU24-F1
#
_cell.length_a   1.000
_cell.length_b   1.000
_cell.length_c   1.000
_cell.angle_alpha   90.00
_cell.angle_beta   90.00
_cell.angle_gamma   90.00
#
_symmetry.space_group_name_H-M   'P 1'
#
loop_
_entity.id
_entity.type
_entity.pdbx_description
1 polymer ?
#
loop_
_entity_poly.entity_id
_entity_poly.type
_entity_poly.pdbx_seq_one_letter_code
_entity_poly.pdbx_strand_id
1 'polypeptide(L)'
;MDDVILKEVTLSKIDCKETKTAKNGNLYCSVGIQIGMDKWYNGLMWGDSIEVAKQWKPGDKVALAFFQEEYKGKMYSKFKLPTKTDLLNQRMTNMEAEIKLIKDHIKI
;
A
#
# COMPACT_ATOMS: atom_id res chain seq x y z
N MET A 1 -15.02 1.00 -6.13
CA MET A 1 -14.14 1.16 -4.95
C MET A 1 -12.80 0.65 -5.43
N ASP A 2 -11.78 1.50 -5.52
CA ASP A 2 -10.48 1.06 -6.03
C ASP A 2 -9.98 -0.09 -5.15
N ASP A 3 -9.69 -1.24 -5.77
CA ASP A 3 -9.32 -2.45 -5.04
C ASP A 3 -7.96 -2.24 -4.36
N VAL A 4 -8.01 -1.81 -3.10
CA VAL A 4 -6.84 -1.72 -2.25
C VAL A 4 -6.51 -3.12 -1.76
N ILE A 5 -5.35 -3.62 -2.15
CA ILE A 5 -4.85 -4.93 -1.75
C ILE A 5 -3.82 -4.73 -0.63
N LEU A 6 -4.14 -5.22 0.57
CA LEU A 6 -3.19 -5.26 1.68
C LEU A 6 -2.28 -6.48 1.58
N LYS A 7 -0.96 -6.26 1.64
CA LYS A 7 0.00 -7.36 1.57
C LYS A 7 1.29 -7.03 2.32
N GLU A 8 1.83 -8.02 3.02
CA GLU A 8 3.23 -8.00 3.47
C GLU A 8 4.15 -8.39 2.31
N VAL A 9 5.16 -7.56 2.04
CA VAL A 9 6.09 -7.75 0.95
C VAL A 9 7.53 -7.61 1.43
N THR A 10 8.43 -8.38 0.82
CA THR A 10 9.88 -8.17 0.97
C THR A 10 10.36 -7.18 -0.08
N LEU A 11 11.02 -6.11 0.36
CA LEU A 11 11.56 -5.10 -0.54
C LEU A 11 12.80 -5.64 -1.26
N SER A 12 12.81 -5.55 -2.59
CA SER A 12 13.99 -5.89 -3.40
C SER A 12 14.87 -4.66 -3.63
N LYS A 13 14.25 -3.49 -3.83
CA LYS A 13 14.91 -2.18 -3.88
C LYS A 13 14.00 -1.11 -3.28
N ILE A 14 14.61 -0.01 -2.86
CA ILE A 14 13.92 1.19 -2.40
C ILE A 14 14.68 2.45 -2.81
N ASP A 15 13.91 3.47 -3.19
CA ASP A 15 14.37 4.82 -3.48
C ASP A 15 13.39 5.82 -2.84
N CYS A 16 13.72 6.40 -1.68
CA CYS A 16 13.00 7.58 -1.15
C CYS A 16 13.74 8.83 -1.59
N LYS A 17 13.03 9.64 -2.38
CA LYS A 17 13.54 10.92 -2.87
C LYS A 17 13.60 11.96 -1.75
N GLU A 18 14.23 13.09 -2.05
CA GLU A 18 14.28 14.23 -1.13
C GLU A 18 12.88 14.63 -0.63
N THR A 19 12.83 14.99 0.65
CA THR A 19 11.62 15.52 1.28
C THR A 19 11.30 16.90 0.72
N LYS A 20 10.03 17.12 0.34
CA LYS A 20 9.53 18.37 -0.25
C LYS A 20 8.35 18.91 0.55
N THR A 21 8.15 20.22 0.51
CA THR A 21 6.98 20.88 1.10
C THR A 21 5.89 21.04 0.04
N ALA A 22 4.70 20.52 0.31
CA ALA A 22 3.52 20.71 -0.52
C ALA A 22 2.91 22.12 -0.33
N LYS A 23 1.99 22.52 -1.22
CA LYS A 23 1.33 23.84 -1.16
C LYS A 23 0.56 24.09 0.15
N ASN A 24 0.13 23.03 0.82
CA ASN A 24 -0.56 23.09 2.11
C ASN A 24 0.41 23.14 3.32
N GLY A 25 1.72 23.30 3.09
CA GLY A 25 2.74 23.35 4.14
C GLY A 25 3.20 21.98 4.65
N ASN A 26 2.54 20.89 4.25
CA ASN A 26 2.90 19.54 4.71
C ASN A 26 4.11 18.99 3.95
N LEU A 27 4.98 18.29 4.68
CA LEU A 27 6.12 17.58 4.10
C LEU A 27 5.69 16.26 3.46
N TYR A 28 6.31 15.94 2.32
CA TYR A 28 6.17 14.64 1.65
C TYR A 28 7.48 14.11 1.06
N CYS A 29 7.63 12.77 1.01
CA CYS A 29 8.65 12.06 0.21
C CYS A 29 7.94 11.22 -0.86
N SER A 30 8.43 11.28 -2.10
CA SER A 30 8.06 10.28 -3.12
C SER A 30 8.96 9.07 -2.97
N VAL A 31 8.36 7.89 -2.82
CA VAL A 31 9.06 6.64 -2.59
C VAL A 31 8.81 5.69 -3.75
N GLY A 32 9.86 5.18 -4.37
CA GLY A 32 9.81 4.04 -5.28
C GLY A 32 10.22 2.77 -4.53
N ILE A 33 9.44 1.70 -4.66
CA ILE A 33 9.83 0.38 -4.18
C ILE A 33 9.78 -0.64 -5.32
N GLN A 34 10.69 -1.60 -5.27
CA GLN A 34 10.68 -2.77 -6.12
C GLN A 34 10.32 -4.00 -5.30
N ILE A 35 9.38 -4.80 -5.79
CA ILE A 35 8.99 -6.07 -5.19
C ILE A 35 9.26 -7.17 -6.21
N GLY A 36 10.11 -8.13 -5.86
CA GLY A 36 10.62 -9.10 -6.81
C GLY A 36 11.62 -8.47 -7.78
N MET A 37 11.73 -9.04 -8.99
CA MET A 37 12.80 -8.65 -9.92
C MET A 37 12.47 -7.42 -10.77
N ASP A 38 11.20 -7.17 -11.11
CA ASP A 38 10.89 -6.22 -12.20
C ASP A 38 9.81 -5.19 -11.88
N LYS A 39 8.99 -5.39 -10.85
CA LYS A 39 7.81 -4.56 -10.63
C LYS A 39 8.08 -3.41 -9.66
N TRP A 40 7.99 -2.20 -10.20
CA TRP A 40 8.09 -0.96 -9.42
C TRP A 40 6.72 -0.42 -9.04
N TYR A 41 6.66 0.13 -7.82
CA TYR A 41 5.50 0.80 -7.27
C TYR A 41 5.91 2.17 -6.76
N ASN A 42 5.03 3.14 -6.93
CA ASN A 42 5.26 4.51 -6.46
C ASN A 42 4.33 4.84 -5.31
N GLY A 43 4.88 5.39 -4.24
CA GLY A 43 4.16 5.81 -3.05
C GLY A 43 4.49 7.25 -2.70
N LEU A 44 3.62 7.83 -1.89
CA LEU A 44 3.78 9.18 -1.35
C LEU A 44 3.66 9.09 0.17
N MET A 45 4.74 9.42 0.87
CA MET A 45 4.82 9.41 2.33
C MET A 45 4.70 10.83 2.86
N TRP A 46 3.92 11.01 3.92
CA TRP A 46 3.63 12.31 4.51
C TRP A 46 4.01 12.32 5.99
N GLY A 47 4.49 13.46 6.48
CA GLY A 47 4.83 13.65 7.91
C GLY A 47 5.73 12.54 8.44
N ASP A 48 5.37 11.96 9.59
CA ASP A 48 6.14 10.91 10.27
C ASP A 48 6.35 9.64 9.43
N SER A 49 5.48 9.39 8.44
CA SER A 49 5.64 8.25 7.52
C SER A 49 6.88 8.38 6.63
N ILE A 50 7.41 9.58 6.48
CA ILE A 50 8.66 9.83 5.75
C ILE A 50 9.83 9.15 6.46
N GLU A 51 9.94 9.32 7.77
CA GLU A 51 11.04 8.75 8.55
C GLU A 51 10.95 7.22 8.61
N VAL A 52 9.73 6.67 8.68
CA VAL A 52 9.50 5.23 8.55
C VAL A 52 10.04 4.71 7.21
N ALA A 53 9.71 5.37 6.10
CA ALA A 53 10.15 4.94 4.78
C ALA A 53 11.64 5.11 4.53
N LYS A 54 12.29 6.11 5.15
CA LYS A 54 13.76 6.31 5.07
C LYS A 54 14.56 5.21 5.76
N GLN A 55 13.96 4.52 6.74
CA GLN A 55 14.61 3.43 7.47
C GLN A 55 14.54 2.09 6.73
N TRP A 56 13.67 1.98 5.73
CA TRP A 56 13.53 0.76 4.94
C TRP A 56 14.77 0.49 4.10
N LYS A 57 15.11 -0.79 3.98
CA LYS A 57 16.22 -1.30 3.17
C LYS A 57 15.80 -2.54 2.37
N PRO A 58 16.54 -2.89 1.31
CA PRO A 58 16.36 -4.18 0.65
C PRO A 58 16.41 -5.34 1.65
N GLY A 59 15.46 -6.27 1.54
CA GLY A 59 15.27 -7.41 2.45
C GLY A 59 14.24 -7.18 3.55
N ASP A 60 13.86 -5.94 3.84
CA ASP A 60 12.85 -5.67 4.86
C ASP A 60 11.47 -6.20 4.46
N LYS A 61 10.73 -6.70 5.45
CA LYS A 61 9.32 -7.06 5.31
C LYS A 61 8.47 -5.89 5.76
N VAL A 62 7.60 -5.41 4.87
CA VAL A 62 6.73 -4.26 5.12
C VAL A 62 5.30 -4.57 4.71
N ALA A 63 4.34 -4.18 5.54
CA ALA A 63 2.92 -4.26 5.23
C ALA A 63 2.49 -3.01 4.46
N LEU A 64 2.03 -3.20 3.23
CA LEU A 64 1.65 -2.11 2.33
C LEU A 64 0.26 -2.32 1.74
N ALA A 65 -0.37 -1.20 1.39
CA ALA A 65 -1.63 -1.15 0.69
C ALA A 65 -1.38 -0.77 -0.78
N PHE A 66 -1.65 -1.69 -1.70
CA PHE A 66 -1.43 -1.52 -3.14
C PHE A 66 -2.73 -1.15 -3.83
N PHE A 67 -2.65 -0.25 -4.79
CA PHE A 67 -3.80 0.17 -5.59
C PHE A 67 -3.34 0.64 -6.97
N GLN A 68 -4.28 0.81 -7.90
CA GLN A 68 -4.02 1.46 -9.17
C GLN A 68 -4.65 2.83 -9.20
N GLU A 69 -3.96 3.79 -9.80
CA GLU A 69 -4.45 5.15 -9.98
C GLU A 69 -4.30 5.53 -11.45
N GLU A 70 -5.38 6.02 -12.04
CA GLU A 70 -5.34 6.59 -13.39
C GLU A 70 -4.80 8.03 -13.33
N TYR A 71 -3.79 8.31 -14.13
CA TYR A 71 -3.30 9.66 -14.34
C TYR A 71 -3.06 9.91 -15.83
N LYS A 72 -3.78 10.89 -16.40
CA LYS A 72 -3.70 11.23 -17.83
C LYS A 72 -3.91 10.02 -18.77
N GLY A 73 -4.90 9.17 -18.49
CA GLY A 73 -5.21 8.00 -19.32
C GLY A 73 -4.25 6.83 -19.16
N LYS A 74 -3.31 6.88 -18.20
CA LYS A 74 -2.40 5.77 -17.89
C LYS A 74 -2.64 5.27 -16.47
N MET A 75 -2.69 3.95 -16.32
CA MET A 75 -2.80 3.29 -15.02
C MET A 75 -1.42 3.13 -14.39
N TYR A 76 -1.28 3.57 -13.14
CA TYR A 76 -0.04 3.48 -12.38
C TYR A 76 -0.22 2.56 -11.17
N SER A 77 0.74 1.66 -10.96
CA SER A 77 0.80 0.86 -9.74
C SER A 77 1.33 1.72 -8.58
N LYS A 78 0.49 1.89 -7.57
CA LYS A 78 0.76 2.72 -6.39
C LYS A 78 0.77 1.91 -5.11
N PHE A 79 1.36 2.49 -4.07
CA PHE A 79 1.27 1.96 -2.73
C PHE A 79 1.15 3.07 -1.68
N LYS A 80 0.62 2.73 -0.51
CA LYS A 80 0.58 3.57 0.68
C LYS A 80 0.82 2.71 1.92
N LEU A 81 1.14 3.36 3.05
CA LEU A 81 1.04 2.68 4.34
C LEU A 81 -0.44 2.36 4.62
N PRO A 82 -0.76 1.17 5.12
CA PRO A 82 -2.14 0.81 5.45
C PRO A 82 -2.72 1.76 6.48
N THR A 83 -3.91 2.29 6.20
CA THR A 83 -4.68 3.07 7.17
C THR A 83 -5.52 2.14 8.05
N LYS A 84 -6.04 2.66 9.17
CA LYS A 84 -7.04 1.92 9.98
C LYS A 84 -8.24 1.49 9.15
N THR A 85 -8.70 2.34 8.23
CA THR A 85 -9.82 2.02 7.34
C THR A 85 -9.49 0.88 6.38
N ASP A 86 -8.29 0.87 5.79
CA ASP A 86 -7.88 -0.25 4.93
C ASP A 86 -7.86 -1.57 5.71
N LEU A 87 -7.34 -1.55 6.94
CA LEU A 87 -7.29 -2.74 7.81
C LEU A 87 -8.69 -3.22 8.21
N LEU A 88 -9.62 -2.30 8.51
CA LEU A 88 -11.00 -2.64 8.82
C LEU A 88 -11.72 -3.24 7.60
N ASN A 89 -11.54 -2.66 6.42
CA ASN A 89 -12.12 -3.18 5.18
C ASN A 89 -11.64 -4.59 4.86
N GLN A 90 -10.34 -4.87 5.05
CA GLN A 90 -9.80 -6.21 4.88
C GLN A 90 -10.43 -7.21 5.88
N ARG A 91 -10.60 -6.81 7.14
CA ARG A 91 -11.25 -7.64 8.14
C ARG A 91 -12.71 -7.92 7.80
N MET A 92 -13.47 -6.91 7.35
CA MET A 92 -14.85 -7.11 6.91
C MET A 92 -14.93 -8.08 5.73
N THR A 93 -14.07 -7.91 4.73
CA THR A 93 -14.01 -8.80 3.56
C THR A 93 -13.73 -10.24 3.98
N ASN A 94 -12.80 -10.45 4.92
CA ASN A 94 -12.50 -11.79 5.45
C ASN A 94 -13.70 -12.38 6.21
N MET A 95 -14.36 -11.59 7.06
CA MET A 95 -15.57 -12.05 7.77
C MET A 95 -16.70 -12.40 6.81
N GLU A 96 -16.92 -11.61 5.76
CA GLU A 96 -17.94 -11.90 4.74
C GLU A 96 -17.64 -13.21 4.01
N ALA A 97 -16.37 -13.47 3.69
CA ALA A 97 -15.94 -14.74 3.10
C ALA A 97 -16.15 -15.92 4.05
N GLU A 98 -15.82 -15.77 5.33
CA GLU A 98 -16.07 -16.80 6.36
C GLU A 98 -17.56 -17.09 6.53
N ILE A 99 -18.41 -16.05 6.61
CA ILE A 99 -19.87 -16.20 6.68
C ILE A 99 -20.40 -16.93 5.45
N LYS A 100 -19.90 -16.62 4.25
CA LYS A 100 -20.29 -17.30 3.02
C LYS A 100 -19.93 -18.80 3.08
N LEU A 101 -18.71 -19.14 3.49
CA LEU A 101 -18.30 -20.53 3.63
C LEU A 101 -19.17 -21.31 4.63
N ILE A 102 -19.57 -20.67 5.74
CA ILE A 102 -20.48 -21.26 6.72
C ILE A 102 -21.86 -21.50 6.10
N LYS A 103 -22.43 -20.51 5.39
CA LYS A 103 -23.72 -20.67 4.71
C LYS A 103 -23.71 -21.81 3.68
N ASP A 104 -22.67 -21.86 2.87
CA ASP A 104 -22.48 -22.91 1.85
C ASP A 104 -22.37 -24.30 2.50
N HIS A 105 -21.76 -24.42 3.69
CA HIS A 105 -21.69 -25.67 4.45
C HIS A 105 -23.02 -26.09 5.10
N ILE A 106 -23.88 -25.16 5.48
CA ILE A 106 -25.14 -25.45 6.19
C ILE A 106 -26.29 -25.77 5.21
N LYS A 107 -26.08 -25.67 3.88
CA LYS A 107 -27.13 -25.83 2.84
C LYS A 107 -28.38 -24.98 3.13
N ILE A 108 -28.18 -23.68 3.33
CA ILE A 108 -29.26 -22.67 3.20
C ILE A 108 -29.02 -21.89 1.91
#